data_AF-A0A058Z9F0-F1
#
_entry.id   AF-A0A058Z9F0-F1
#
_cell.length_a   1.000
_cell.length_b   1.000
_cell.length_c   1.000
_cell.angle_alpha   90.00
_cell.angle_beta   90.00
_cell.angle_gamma   90.00
#
_symmetry.space_group_name_H-M   'P 1'
#
loop_
_entity.id
_entity.type
_entity.pdbx_description
1 polymer ?
#
loop_
_entity_poly.entity_id
_entity_poly.type
_entity_poly.pdbx_seq_one_letter_code
_entity_poly.pdbx_strand_id
1 'polypeptide(L)'
;MSAPTMPAAAASAPGLAPAAPLAPPFSCLRETTSPLEGHSALSIAIAPGAMDLSRDAPALLCVAGGEHYGISGGGSLTVFGVSDQGRLAPMRRYATPFPLFDCSWSPLQSGSLISASGGHGTTLLFSTHESDDRPTLIFAEPHDGDALSTRWNTLNAELLITSGSDGFVKMRNVFRPEAGAVGRFAASQALATMAAPPGRALPPVYSALWSPASPFIFAGTIGTGIALWDTRVHGRSASPGGADVQNEVLFAATHASGECLDLAWAPPAKGLPTVCCTAGTDATLSIMDWKYVSAGNGPGVVTRLFGHSRAIKRVVWWGPTAPGATDLIGSASYDATVTIWDADRQIVRSSGAFLLCLPFFLSLPLLVAL
;
A
#
# COMPACT_ATOMS: atom_id res chain seq x y z
N MET A 1 1.95 -50.61 -80.17
CA MET A 1 2.57 -51.49 -79.16
C MET A 1 2.80 -50.67 -77.91
N SER A 2 2.25 -51.16 -76.79
CA SER A 2 2.55 -50.92 -75.37
C SER A 2 2.88 -49.51 -74.83
N ALA A 3 2.17 -49.20 -73.73
CA ALA A 3 2.18 -48.00 -72.89
C ALA A 3 3.54 -47.56 -72.31
N PRO A 4 3.66 -46.30 -71.82
CA PRO A 4 4.75 -45.88 -70.97
C PRO A 4 4.41 -46.09 -69.47
N THR A 5 5.32 -46.75 -68.76
CA THR A 5 5.29 -46.94 -67.30
C THR A 5 6.19 -45.91 -66.61
N MET A 6 5.60 -45.16 -65.66
CA MET A 6 6.26 -44.49 -64.52
C MET A 6 6.50 -45.51 -63.39
N PRO A 7 7.12 -45.19 -62.23
CA PRO A 7 7.97 -44.04 -61.82
C PRO A 7 9.24 -44.49 -61.04
N ALA A 8 10.10 -43.58 -60.57
CA ALA A 8 10.48 -43.43 -59.13
C ALA A 8 11.76 -42.63 -58.86
N ALA A 9 11.68 -41.87 -57.75
CA ALA A 9 12.73 -41.42 -56.83
C ALA A 9 13.70 -40.29 -57.27
N ALA A 10 13.21 -39.05 -57.18
CA ALA A 10 14.06 -37.89 -56.94
C ALA A 10 14.58 -37.91 -55.49
N ALA A 11 15.88 -37.68 -55.34
CA ALA A 11 16.60 -37.67 -54.07
C ALA A 11 16.07 -36.57 -53.12
N SER A 12 15.79 -36.96 -51.88
CA SER A 12 15.38 -36.10 -50.78
C SER A 12 16.54 -35.22 -50.28
N ALA A 13 16.29 -33.91 -50.18
CA ALA A 13 17.14 -32.94 -49.50
C ALA A 13 17.38 -33.32 -48.01
N PRO A 14 18.49 -32.89 -47.39
CA PRO A 14 18.81 -33.23 -46.00
C PRO A 14 17.77 -32.61 -45.06
N GLY A 15 17.13 -33.46 -44.26
CA GLY A 15 16.14 -33.05 -43.28
C GLY A 15 16.76 -32.18 -42.17
N LEU A 16 16.18 -30.99 -41.96
CA LEU A 16 16.37 -30.23 -40.73
C LEU A 16 15.93 -31.11 -39.56
N ALA A 17 16.82 -31.30 -38.60
CA ALA A 17 16.46 -31.86 -37.30
C ALA A 17 15.40 -30.98 -36.63
N PRO A 18 14.39 -31.56 -35.95
CA PRO A 18 13.42 -30.76 -35.20
C PRO A 18 14.15 -30.00 -34.10
N ALA A 19 14.03 -28.67 -34.12
CA ALA A 19 14.53 -27.81 -33.07
C ALA A 19 13.96 -28.28 -31.71
N ALA A 20 14.84 -28.54 -30.75
CA ALA A 20 14.44 -28.82 -29.38
C ALA A 20 13.54 -27.68 -28.87
N PRO A 21 12.43 -27.98 -28.15
CA PRO A 21 11.59 -26.92 -27.61
C PRO A 21 12.42 -26.07 -26.67
N LEU A 22 12.59 -24.79 -27.03
CA LEU A 22 13.15 -23.76 -26.16
C LEU A 22 12.34 -23.76 -24.86
N ALA A 23 13.00 -24.11 -23.76
CA ALA A 23 12.41 -24.02 -22.43
C ALA A 23 11.88 -22.59 -22.21
N PRO A 24 10.67 -22.42 -21.65
CA PRO A 24 10.14 -21.09 -21.37
C PRO A 24 11.11 -20.34 -20.43
N PRO A 25 11.37 -19.03 -20.64
CA PRO A 25 12.42 -18.29 -19.96
C PRO A 25 12.16 -17.99 -18.47
N PHE A 26 11.17 -18.65 -17.86
CA PHE A 26 10.79 -18.40 -16.47
C PHE A 26 10.68 -19.74 -15.73
N SER A 27 11.81 -20.18 -15.18
CA SER A 27 11.76 -21.05 -14.01
C SER A 27 11.24 -20.21 -12.85
N CYS A 28 10.05 -20.56 -12.32
CA CYS A 28 9.65 -20.16 -10.99
C CYS A 28 10.82 -20.49 -10.04
N LEU A 29 11.50 -19.47 -9.50
CA LEU A 29 12.52 -19.66 -8.49
C LEU A 29 11.81 -20.25 -7.26
N ARG A 30 11.82 -21.59 -7.16
CA ARG A 30 11.59 -22.26 -5.88
C ARG A 30 12.81 -21.96 -5.03
N GLU A 31 12.83 -20.82 -4.36
CA GLU A 31 13.66 -20.68 -3.17
C GLU A 31 13.12 -21.67 -2.14
N THR A 32 13.95 -22.66 -1.80
CA THR A 32 13.60 -23.78 -0.90
C THR A 32 13.47 -23.37 0.56
N THR A 33 13.75 -22.10 0.88
CA THR A 33 13.61 -21.48 2.20
C THR A 33 13.08 -20.07 1.98
N SER A 34 11.96 -19.70 2.60
CA SER A 34 11.43 -18.35 2.44
C SER A 34 12.43 -17.33 3.01
N PRO A 35 12.71 -16.22 2.32
CA PRO A 35 13.65 -15.20 2.79
C PRO A 35 13.20 -14.49 4.08
N LEU A 36 11.98 -14.80 4.56
CA LEU A 36 11.37 -14.25 5.77
C LEU A 36 11.43 -15.22 6.97
N GLU A 37 12.02 -16.42 6.81
CA GLU A 37 12.17 -17.45 7.86
C GLU A 37 10.87 -17.71 8.62
N GLY A 38 9.83 -18.14 7.90
CA GLY A 38 8.53 -18.50 8.51
C GLY A 38 7.62 -17.31 8.86
N HIS A 39 8.05 -16.06 8.64
CA HIS A 39 7.19 -14.89 8.79
C HIS A 39 6.39 -14.64 7.51
N SER A 40 5.13 -14.23 7.67
CA SER A 40 4.28 -13.72 6.58
C SER A 40 4.60 -12.25 6.32
N ALA A 41 4.67 -11.85 5.05
CA ALA A 41 4.78 -10.44 4.68
C ALA A 41 3.42 -9.74 4.89
N LEU A 42 3.42 -8.64 5.66
CA LEU A 42 2.21 -7.88 6.01
C LEU A 42 2.21 -6.48 5.38
N SER A 43 3.41 -5.93 5.15
CA SER A 43 3.61 -4.71 4.39
C SER A 43 4.99 -4.69 3.73
N ILE A 44 5.09 -3.97 2.63
CA ILE A 44 6.27 -3.85 1.79
C ILE A 44 6.43 -2.37 1.45
N ALA A 45 7.62 -1.82 1.63
CA ALA A 45 7.93 -0.44 1.23
C ALA A 45 9.28 -0.36 0.52
N ILE A 46 9.33 0.43 -0.55
CA ILE A 46 10.53 0.67 -1.35
C ILE A 46 11.15 2.00 -0.92
N ALA A 47 12.48 2.05 -0.81
CA ALA A 47 13.19 3.26 -0.42
C ALA A 47 13.06 4.36 -1.49
N PRO A 48 12.93 5.64 -1.09
CA PRO A 48 12.94 6.75 -2.03
C PRO A 48 14.25 6.77 -2.85
N GLY A 49 14.16 6.98 -4.16
CA GLY A 49 15.33 6.99 -5.04
C GLY A 49 15.84 5.62 -5.48
N ALA A 50 15.27 4.51 -4.98
CA ALA A 50 15.57 3.15 -5.43
C ALA A 50 15.21 2.89 -6.90
N MET A 51 14.51 3.80 -7.58
CA MET A 51 14.21 3.68 -9.01
C MET A 51 14.95 4.72 -9.87
N ASP A 52 15.91 5.46 -9.29
CA ASP A 52 16.82 6.31 -10.06
C ASP A 52 17.97 5.45 -10.60
N LEU A 53 17.75 4.87 -11.79
CA LEU A 53 18.74 4.05 -12.52
C LEU A 53 20.05 4.80 -12.83
N SER A 54 20.14 6.11 -12.54
CA SER A 54 21.36 6.90 -12.71
C SER A 54 22.32 6.84 -11.52
N ARG A 55 21.91 6.24 -10.40
CA ARG A 55 22.74 6.10 -9.20
C ARG A 55 23.23 4.66 -9.03
N ASP A 56 24.53 4.48 -8.78
CA ASP A 56 25.18 3.19 -8.49
C ASP A 56 24.74 2.55 -7.15
N ALA A 57 23.72 3.09 -6.47
CA ALA A 57 23.25 2.57 -5.18
C ALA A 57 22.16 1.51 -5.40
N PRO A 58 22.24 0.34 -4.75
CA PRO A 58 21.23 -0.70 -4.91
C PRO A 58 19.87 -0.19 -4.41
N ALA A 59 18.83 -0.51 -5.18
CA ALA A 59 17.45 -0.28 -4.79
C ALA A 59 17.15 -1.02 -3.49
N LEU A 60 16.62 -0.33 -2.47
CA LEU A 60 16.31 -0.96 -1.18
C LEU A 60 14.80 -1.19 -1.03
N LEU A 61 14.47 -2.34 -0.47
CA LEU A 61 13.12 -2.75 -0.11
C LEU A 61 13.09 -3.14 1.37
N CYS A 62 12.04 -2.80 2.10
CA CYS A 62 11.80 -3.37 3.42
C CYS A 62 10.46 -4.11 3.46
N VAL A 63 10.40 -5.14 4.28
CA VAL A 63 9.24 -5.98 4.49
C VAL A 63 8.97 -6.07 5.98
N ALA A 64 7.82 -5.56 6.40
CA ALA A 64 7.26 -5.81 7.73
C ALA A 64 6.51 -7.14 7.71
N GLY A 65 6.78 -7.99 8.69
CA GLY A 65 6.17 -9.30 8.78
C GLY A 65 5.86 -9.75 10.19
N GLY A 66 5.12 -10.85 10.26
CA GLY A 66 4.69 -11.48 11.51
C GLY A 66 4.58 -12.99 11.36
N GLU A 67 4.82 -13.70 12.45
CA GLU A 67 4.48 -15.12 12.57
C GLU A 67 2.96 -15.30 12.52
N HIS A 68 2.51 -16.52 12.22
CA HIS A 68 1.09 -16.88 12.25
C HIS A 68 0.16 -15.87 11.55
N TYR A 69 0.56 -15.41 10.35
CA TYR A 69 -0.17 -14.42 9.55
C TYR A 69 -0.34 -13.04 10.23
N GLY A 70 0.52 -12.71 11.19
CA GLY A 70 0.44 -11.47 11.97
C GLY A 70 -0.60 -11.50 13.09
N ILE A 71 -1.20 -12.65 13.37
CA ILE A 71 -2.25 -12.77 14.40
C ILE A 71 -1.62 -12.90 15.79
N SER A 72 -0.47 -13.57 15.88
CA SER A 72 0.23 -13.84 17.14
C SER A 72 1.71 -14.16 16.89
N GLY A 73 2.49 -14.20 17.97
CA GLY A 73 3.93 -14.51 17.90
C GLY A 73 4.79 -13.29 17.61
N GLY A 74 6.02 -13.55 17.17
CA GLY A 74 7.00 -12.52 16.86
C GLY A 74 6.74 -11.81 15.54
N GLY A 75 7.50 -10.75 15.32
CA GLY A 75 7.54 -10.02 14.06
C GLY A 75 8.97 -9.74 13.63
N SER A 76 9.08 -9.23 12.41
CA SER A 76 10.37 -8.70 11.94
C SER A 76 10.21 -7.64 10.87
N LEU A 77 11.17 -6.71 10.83
CA LEU A 77 11.40 -5.84 9.69
C LEU A 77 12.65 -6.36 8.98
N THR A 78 12.51 -6.81 7.73
CA THR A 78 13.62 -7.29 6.92
C THR A 78 13.90 -6.33 5.78
N VAL A 79 15.15 -5.90 5.64
CA VAL A 79 15.61 -5.02 4.57
C VAL A 79 16.35 -5.86 3.52
N PHE A 80 15.96 -5.67 2.26
CA PHE A 80 16.52 -6.34 1.10
C PHE A 80 17.18 -5.32 0.18
N GLY A 81 18.33 -5.69 -0.36
CA GLY A 81 18.88 -5.08 -1.56
C GLY A 81 18.26 -5.74 -2.78
N VAL A 82 17.83 -4.93 -3.74
CA VAL A 82 17.32 -5.38 -5.03
C VAL A 82 18.44 -5.22 -6.04
N SER A 83 18.87 -6.34 -6.62
CA SER A 83 19.84 -6.34 -7.72
C SER A 83 19.22 -5.88 -9.04
N ASP A 84 20.05 -5.52 -10.02
CA ASP A 84 19.62 -5.13 -11.37
C ASP A 84 18.82 -6.23 -12.09
N GLN A 85 19.01 -7.50 -11.69
CA GLN A 85 18.26 -8.65 -12.19
C GLN A 85 16.95 -8.90 -11.43
N GLY A 86 16.57 -8.01 -10.51
CA GLY A 86 15.37 -8.11 -9.68
C GLY A 86 15.46 -9.15 -8.55
N ARG A 87 16.65 -9.71 -8.29
CA ARG A 87 16.84 -10.64 -7.17
C ARG A 87 16.94 -9.88 -5.86
N LEU A 88 16.25 -10.37 -4.83
CA LEU A 88 16.29 -9.85 -3.47
C LEU A 88 17.44 -10.49 -2.70
N ALA A 89 18.28 -9.68 -2.07
CA ALA A 89 19.34 -10.13 -1.17
C ALA A 89 19.05 -9.58 0.24
N PRO A 90 18.83 -10.42 1.27
CA PRO A 90 18.61 -9.93 2.63
C PRO A 90 19.86 -9.19 3.12
N MET A 91 19.67 -7.98 3.62
CA MET A 91 20.73 -7.12 4.13
C MET A 91 20.69 -7.00 5.65
N ARG A 92 19.51 -6.77 6.21
CA ARG A 92 19.31 -6.61 7.66
C ARG A 92 17.97 -7.18 8.08
N ARG A 93 17.88 -7.63 9.32
CA ARG A 93 16.65 -8.11 9.94
C ARG A 93 16.58 -7.60 11.38
N TYR A 94 15.48 -6.92 11.69
CA TYR A 94 15.19 -6.46 13.04
C TYR A 94 14.04 -7.30 13.59
N ALA A 95 14.33 -8.14 14.58
CA ALA A 95 13.31 -8.95 15.23
C ALA A 95 12.53 -8.15 16.27
N THR A 96 11.22 -8.40 16.35
CA THR A 96 10.32 -7.77 17.32
C THR A 96 9.52 -8.84 18.06
N PRO A 97 9.15 -8.62 19.33
CA PRO A 97 8.40 -9.61 20.11
C PRO A 97 6.91 -9.69 19.72
N PHE A 98 6.48 -8.88 18.76
CA PHE A 98 5.12 -8.77 18.24
C PHE A 98 5.15 -8.53 16.71
N PRO A 99 4.07 -8.85 15.97
CA PRO A 99 4.00 -8.65 14.53
C PRO A 99 4.05 -7.16 14.15
N LEU A 100 4.62 -6.89 12.97
CA LEU A 100 4.64 -5.56 12.35
C LEU A 100 3.64 -5.51 11.20
N PHE A 101 2.67 -4.60 11.28
CA PHE A 101 1.54 -4.53 10.35
C PHE A 101 1.81 -3.63 9.14
N ASP A 102 2.71 -2.65 9.30
CA ASP A 102 3.04 -1.70 8.26
C ASP A 102 4.45 -1.13 8.41
N CYS A 103 5.04 -0.68 7.30
CA CYS A 103 6.34 -0.03 7.28
C CYS A 103 6.40 1.07 6.23
N SER A 104 7.24 2.08 6.46
CA SER A 104 7.42 3.19 5.53
C SER A 104 8.82 3.79 5.65
N TRP A 105 9.47 4.01 4.50
CA TRP A 105 10.76 4.68 4.44
C TRP A 105 10.61 6.18 4.62
N SER A 106 11.56 6.77 5.37
CA SER A 106 11.64 8.22 5.52
C SER A 106 11.96 8.87 4.17
N PRO A 107 11.28 9.98 3.81
CA PRO A 107 11.62 10.77 2.63
C PRO A 107 12.90 11.60 2.83
N LEU A 108 13.51 11.58 4.02
CA LEU A 108 14.80 12.22 4.27
C LEU A 108 15.89 11.62 3.36
N GLN A 109 16.77 12.49 2.86
CA GLN A 109 17.74 12.20 1.80
C GLN A 109 18.71 11.05 2.09
N SER A 110 18.86 10.62 3.35
CA SER A 110 19.72 9.49 3.72
C SER A 110 19.09 8.13 3.41
N GLY A 111 17.77 8.04 3.14
CA GLY A 111 17.09 6.79 2.81
C GLY A 111 17.35 5.67 3.82
N SER A 112 17.66 6.03 5.06
CA SER A 112 18.18 5.10 6.08
C SER A 112 17.19 4.78 7.18
N LEU A 113 16.20 5.67 7.38
CA LEU A 113 15.20 5.53 8.42
C LEU A 113 13.96 4.84 7.89
N ILE A 114 13.47 3.87 8.66
CA ILE A 114 12.26 3.11 8.37
C ILE A 114 11.36 3.18 9.60
N SER A 115 10.14 3.65 9.43
CA SER A 115 9.11 3.51 10.46
C SER A 115 8.41 2.16 10.30
N ALA A 116 8.01 1.55 11.42
CA ALA A 116 7.13 0.38 11.42
C ALA A 116 6.05 0.53 12.50
N SER A 117 4.83 0.11 12.18
CA SER A 117 3.74 -0.02 13.15
C SER A 117 3.50 -1.50 13.46
N GLY A 118 3.12 -1.81 14.70
CA GLY A 118 2.95 -3.20 15.12
C GLY A 118 1.99 -3.39 16.29
N GLY A 119 2.06 -4.60 16.83
CA GLY A 119 1.24 -5.03 17.97
C GLY A 119 1.40 -4.14 19.21
N HIS A 120 0.38 -4.18 20.07
CA HIS A 120 0.33 -3.41 21.33
C HIS A 120 0.48 -1.89 21.12
N GLY A 121 0.11 -1.42 19.93
CA GLY A 121 0.04 0.00 19.60
C GLY A 121 1.40 0.62 19.36
N THR A 122 2.43 -0.22 19.21
CA THR A 122 3.82 0.20 19.16
C THR A 122 4.15 0.81 17.80
N THR A 123 4.92 1.89 17.83
CA THR A 123 5.54 2.47 16.64
C THR A 123 7.05 2.49 16.86
N LEU A 124 7.77 1.95 15.89
CA LEU A 124 9.22 1.78 15.92
C LEU A 124 9.87 2.57 14.78
N LEU A 125 11.10 3.03 15.03
CA LEU A 125 11.99 3.56 14.02
C LEU A 125 13.24 2.69 13.97
N PHE A 126 13.65 2.33 12.76
CA PHE A 126 14.88 1.60 12.50
C PHE A 126 15.77 2.43 11.59
N SER A 127 17.08 2.25 11.74
CA SER A 127 18.10 2.85 10.88
C SER A 127 18.97 1.76 10.28
N THR A 128 19.16 1.81 8.95
CA THR A 128 20.03 0.87 8.24
C THR A 128 21.53 1.14 8.47
N HIS A 129 21.87 2.28 9.05
CA HIS A 129 23.26 2.65 9.37
C HIS A 129 23.73 2.18 10.74
N GLU A 130 22.81 1.92 11.67
CA GLU A 130 23.17 1.48 13.02
C GLU A 130 23.81 0.08 12.98
N SER A 131 24.79 -0.15 13.85
CA SER A 131 25.45 -1.45 13.94
C SER A 131 24.56 -2.52 14.56
N ASP A 132 23.64 -2.10 15.43
CA ASP A 132 22.85 -2.99 16.27
C ASP A 132 21.50 -3.31 15.62
N ASP A 133 21.06 -4.55 15.74
CA ASP A 133 19.76 -5.02 15.22
C ASP A 133 18.59 -4.64 16.15
N ARG A 134 18.61 -3.41 16.67
CA ARG A 134 17.60 -2.87 17.58
C ARG A 134 16.88 -1.68 16.95
N PRO A 135 15.63 -1.41 17.34
CA PRO A 135 14.97 -0.17 16.96
C PRO A 135 15.78 1.02 17.49
N THR A 136 16.06 1.99 16.61
CA THR A 136 16.68 3.27 16.94
C THR A 136 15.80 4.07 17.89
N LEU A 137 14.48 3.97 17.72
CA LEU A 137 13.50 4.64 18.58
C LEU A 137 12.25 3.78 18.75
N ILE A 138 11.70 3.81 19.96
CA ILE A 138 10.35 3.37 20.29
C ILE A 138 9.58 4.62 20.68
N PHE A 139 8.54 4.98 19.93
CA PHE A 139 7.79 6.19 20.23
C PHE A 139 6.98 6.04 21.52
N ALA A 140 6.95 7.11 22.32
CA ALA A 140 6.06 7.21 23.47
C ALA A 140 4.58 7.25 23.03
N GLU A 141 3.68 7.02 23.99
CA GLU A 141 2.23 7.02 23.81
C GLU A 141 1.73 6.03 22.74
N PRO A 142 1.80 4.71 23.00
CA PRO A 142 1.27 3.70 22.09
C PRO A 142 -0.24 3.85 21.88
N HIS A 143 -0.76 3.29 20.78
CA HIS A 143 -2.21 3.15 20.59
C HIS A 143 -2.81 2.21 21.65
N ASP A 144 -4.08 2.43 22.00
CA ASP A 144 -4.82 1.53 22.90
C ASP A 144 -5.43 0.36 22.11
N GLY A 145 -4.55 -0.53 21.65
CA GLY A 145 -4.85 -1.58 20.68
C GLY A 145 -3.66 -1.80 19.76
N ASP A 146 -3.88 -2.08 18.49
CA ASP A 146 -2.82 -2.27 17.49
C ASP A 146 -2.58 -1.02 16.65
N ALA A 147 -1.31 -0.75 16.30
CA ALA A 147 -0.94 0.30 15.35
C ALA A 147 -0.95 -0.27 13.93
N LEU A 148 -1.98 0.06 13.16
CA LEU A 148 -2.36 -0.62 11.92
C LEU A 148 -1.64 -0.11 10.68
N SER A 149 -1.30 1.18 10.64
CA SER A 149 -0.52 1.78 9.55
C SER A 149 0.47 2.83 10.03
N THR A 150 1.51 3.08 9.22
CA THR A 150 2.48 4.15 9.44
C THR A 150 2.87 4.84 8.13
N ARG A 151 2.87 6.17 8.11
CA ARG A 151 3.24 6.95 6.92
C ARG A 151 4.00 8.22 7.26
N TRP A 152 5.08 8.44 6.53
CA TRP A 152 5.80 9.71 6.53
C TRP A 152 5.07 10.76 5.72
N ASN A 153 5.18 12.00 6.15
CA ASN A 153 4.77 13.14 5.36
C ASN A 153 5.84 13.46 4.32
N THR A 154 5.52 13.28 3.04
CA THR A 154 6.45 13.49 1.92
C THR A 154 6.79 14.96 1.68
N LEU A 155 5.97 15.88 2.20
CA LEU A 155 6.15 17.33 2.08
C LEU A 155 6.77 17.95 3.35
N ASN A 156 6.70 17.23 4.48
CA ASN A 156 7.38 17.59 5.73
C ASN A 156 7.96 16.34 6.39
N ALA A 157 9.21 16.03 6.05
CA ALA A 157 9.87 14.80 6.45
C ALA A 157 10.11 14.63 7.97
N GLU A 158 9.81 15.64 8.79
CA GLU A 158 9.84 15.54 10.25
C GLU A 158 8.64 14.80 10.82
N LEU A 159 7.53 14.75 10.07
CA LEU A 159 6.24 14.29 10.56
C LEU A 159 5.93 12.86 10.12
N LEU A 160 5.47 12.07 11.09
CA LEU A 160 4.99 10.71 10.92
C LEU A 160 3.55 10.61 11.45
N ILE A 161 2.68 9.90 10.74
CA ILE A 161 1.37 9.50 11.26
C ILE A 161 1.31 7.99 11.46
N THR A 162 0.54 7.58 12.46
CA THR A 162 0.15 6.19 12.66
C THR A 162 -1.34 6.10 12.91
N SER A 163 -1.99 5.12 12.30
CA SER A 163 -3.40 4.82 12.54
C SER A 163 -3.54 3.62 13.47
N GLY A 164 -4.59 3.59 14.27
CA GLY A 164 -4.79 2.55 15.26
C GLY A 164 -6.14 1.87 15.22
N SER A 165 -6.19 0.68 15.80
CA SER A 165 -7.44 0.01 16.14
C SER A 165 -8.19 0.78 17.24
N ASP A 166 -7.54 1.65 18.00
CA ASP A 166 -8.18 2.53 18.98
C ASP A 166 -9.07 3.62 18.35
N GLY A 167 -9.09 3.72 17.02
CA GLY A 167 -9.86 4.71 16.27
C GLY A 167 -9.21 6.09 16.26
N PHE A 168 -7.92 6.16 16.56
CA PHE A 168 -7.13 7.38 16.49
C PHE A 168 -6.09 7.31 15.39
N VAL A 169 -5.80 8.47 14.80
CA VAL A 169 -4.54 8.74 14.13
C VAL A 169 -3.68 9.58 15.07
N LYS A 170 -2.43 9.17 15.28
CA LYS A 170 -1.45 9.90 16.08
C LYS A 170 -0.37 10.46 15.18
N MET A 171 -0.14 11.76 15.27
CA MET A 171 0.94 12.46 14.57
C MET A 171 2.11 12.65 15.52
N ARG A 172 3.33 12.40 15.04
CA ARG A 172 4.57 12.50 15.79
C ARG A 172 5.61 13.31 15.02
N ASN A 173 6.44 14.05 15.75
CA ASN A 173 7.64 14.65 15.19
C ASN A 173 8.83 13.76 15.55
N VAL A 174 9.53 13.25 14.54
CA VAL A 174 10.62 12.28 14.74
C VAL A 174 11.88 12.93 15.35
N PHE A 175 12.01 14.25 15.25
CA PHE A 175 13.09 15.01 15.89
C PHE A 175 12.76 15.46 17.31
N ARG A 176 11.53 15.22 17.80
CA ARG A 176 11.11 15.46 19.19
C ARG A 176 10.38 14.25 19.76
N PRO A 177 11.03 13.08 19.79
CA PRO A 177 10.39 11.82 20.18
C PRO A 177 9.90 11.80 21.63
N GLU A 178 10.53 12.56 22.52
CA GLU A 178 10.15 12.73 23.92
C GLU A 178 8.83 13.49 24.11
N ALA A 179 8.39 14.27 23.11
CA ALA A 179 7.16 15.03 23.17
C ALA A 179 5.89 14.17 22.99
N GLY A 180 6.03 12.87 22.69
CA GLY A 180 4.89 11.99 22.45
C GLY A 180 4.16 12.32 21.14
N ALA A 181 2.83 12.12 21.12
CA ALA A 181 2.02 12.54 19.98
C ALA A 181 1.84 14.07 19.99
N VAL A 182 2.32 14.72 18.92
CA VAL A 182 2.12 16.16 18.70
C VAL A 182 0.73 16.48 18.16
N GLY A 183 -0.05 15.46 17.77
CA GLY A 183 -1.46 15.59 17.40
C GLY A 183 -2.20 14.26 17.52
N ARG A 184 -3.45 14.31 17.96
CA ARG A 184 -4.34 13.15 18.09
C ARG A 184 -5.67 13.44 17.40
N PHE A 185 -6.05 12.56 16.48
CA PHE A 185 -7.19 12.74 15.59
C PHE A 185 -8.15 11.58 15.76
N ALA A 186 -9.38 11.85 16.18
CA ALA A 186 -10.40 10.82 16.40
C ALA A 186 -11.19 10.54 15.13
N ALA A 187 -11.62 9.28 14.95
CA ALA A 187 -12.55 8.86 13.91
C ALA A 187 -14.01 8.96 14.39
N SER A 188 -14.50 10.18 14.67
CA SER A 188 -15.70 10.38 15.49
C SER A 188 -17.03 10.17 14.74
N GLN A 189 -17.15 10.63 13.49
CA GLN A 189 -18.40 10.58 12.71
C GLN A 189 -18.80 9.18 12.23
N ALA A 190 -17.94 8.16 12.28
CA ALA A 190 -18.33 6.83 11.77
C ALA A 190 -19.20 5.99 12.68
N LEU A 191 -19.39 6.39 13.95
CA LEU A 191 -20.40 5.77 14.81
C LEU A 191 -21.82 5.94 14.25
N ALA A 192 -22.03 6.93 13.37
CA ALA A 192 -23.32 7.18 12.73
C ALA A 192 -23.56 6.34 11.46
N THR A 193 -22.51 5.81 10.81
CA THR A 193 -22.62 5.08 9.53
C THR A 193 -22.68 3.56 9.71
N MET A 194 -22.28 3.05 10.86
CA MET A 194 -22.40 1.63 11.24
C MET A 194 -22.98 1.55 12.65
N ALA A 195 -23.82 0.56 12.94
CA ALA A 195 -24.16 0.23 14.32
C ALA A 195 -22.86 -0.22 15.00
N ALA A 196 -22.23 0.67 15.75
CA ALA A 196 -20.95 0.42 16.39
C ALA A 196 -21.03 -0.90 17.21
N PRO A 197 -20.08 -1.83 17.06
CA PRO A 197 -20.07 -3.04 17.86
C PRO A 197 -20.13 -2.68 19.36
N PRO A 198 -20.97 -3.36 20.16
CA PRO A 198 -21.09 -3.05 21.58
C PRO A 198 -19.71 -3.18 22.26
N GLY A 199 -19.28 -2.12 22.95
CA GLY A 199 -18.04 -2.10 23.73
C GLY A 199 -16.85 -1.35 23.10
N ARG A 200 -16.96 -0.83 21.87
CA ARG A 200 -15.90 0.01 21.25
C ARG A 200 -16.37 1.46 21.11
N ALA A 201 -15.58 2.40 21.65
CA ALA A 201 -15.94 3.83 21.62
C ALA A 201 -15.73 4.49 20.25
N LEU A 202 -14.77 4.01 19.44
CA LEU A 202 -14.46 4.52 18.10
C LEU A 202 -14.17 3.37 17.12
N PRO A 203 -14.54 3.49 15.84
CA PRO A 203 -14.21 2.51 14.81
C PRO A 203 -12.70 2.53 14.49
N PRO A 204 -12.12 1.39 14.06
CA PRO A 204 -10.69 1.33 13.72
C PRO A 204 -10.36 2.20 12.51
N VAL A 205 -9.14 2.76 12.51
CA VAL A 205 -8.56 3.41 11.33
C VAL A 205 -7.50 2.48 10.73
N TYR A 206 -7.88 1.74 9.68
CA TYR A 206 -7.01 0.73 9.08
C TYR A 206 -5.80 1.31 8.33
N SER A 207 -5.99 2.43 7.63
CA SER A 207 -4.96 3.10 6.85
C SER A 207 -5.13 4.62 6.93
N ALA A 208 -4.03 5.35 7.06
CA ALA A 208 -4.01 6.80 7.00
C ALA A 208 -2.83 7.29 6.16
N LEU A 209 -3.09 8.16 5.17
CA LEU A 209 -2.11 8.68 4.22
C LEU A 209 -2.12 10.21 4.18
N TRP A 210 -0.94 10.81 4.23
CA TRP A 210 -0.75 12.24 3.95
C TRP A 210 -1.16 12.60 2.53
N SER A 211 -1.77 13.77 2.37
CA SER A 211 -2.05 14.32 1.05
C SER A 211 -0.73 14.61 0.33
N PRO A 212 -0.57 14.17 -0.92
CA PRO A 212 0.60 14.51 -1.72
C PRO A 212 0.67 15.99 -2.11
N ALA A 213 -0.41 16.74 -1.88
CA ALA A 213 -0.55 18.14 -2.28
C ALA A 213 -0.50 19.14 -1.11
N SER A 214 -0.61 18.66 0.14
CA SER A 214 -0.60 19.53 1.32
C SER A 214 0.07 18.84 2.50
N PRO A 215 1.07 19.47 3.15
CA PRO A 215 1.73 18.91 4.33
C PRO A 215 0.83 18.93 5.58
N PHE A 216 -0.34 19.56 5.51
CA PHE A 216 -1.24 19.73 6.66
C PHE A 216 -2.48 18.85 6.59
N ILE A 217 -2.71 18.16 5.47
CA ILE A 217 -3.91 17.36 5.26
C ILE A 217 -3.52 15.90 5.14
N PHE A 218 -4.27 15.03 5.81
CA PHE A 218 -4.21 13.59 5.59
C PHE A 218 -5.62 13.01 5.54
N ALA A 219 -5.73 11.85 4.90
CA ALA A 219 -6.94 11.05 4.83
C ALA A 219 -6.75 9.74 5.58
N GLY A 220 -7.84 9.16 6.07
CA GLY A 220 -7.81 7.86 6.73
C GLY A 220 -9.13 7.12 6.60
N THR A 221 -9.04 5.80 6.54
CA THR A 221 -10.18 4.90 6.35
C THR A 221 -10.99 4.78 7.63
N ILE A 222 -12.31 4.98 7.52
CA ILE A 222 -13.21 5.01 8.66
C ILE A 222 -14.57 4.46 8.24
N GLY A 223 -15.03 3.39 8.91
CA GLY A 223 -16.33 2.77 8.60
C GLY A 223 -16.40 2.40 7.12
N THR A 224 -17.46 2.83 6.43
CA THR A 224 -17.67 2.59 4.99
C THR A 224 -16.89 3.54 4.06
N GLY A 225 -16.02 4.40 4.59
CA GLY A 225 -15.48 5.52 3.83
C GLY A 225 -14.12 6.00 4.29
N ILE A 226 -13.85 7.27 4.03
CA ILE A 226 -12.65 7.97 4.49
C ILE A 226 -13.04 9.28 5.18
N ALA A 227 -12.21 9.73 6.10
CA ALA A 227 -12.27 11.09 6.62
C ALA A 227 -10.99 11.86 6.31
N LEU A 228 -11.11 13.18 6.29
CA LEU A 228 -10.02 14.12 6.14
C LEU A 228 -9.82 14.89 7.44
N TRP A 229 -8.55 15.07 7.79
CA TRP A 229 -8.15 15.96 8.89
C TRP A 229 -7.19 17.02 8.35
N ASP A 230 -7.29 18.21 8.92
CA ASP A 230 -6.34 19.30 8.72
C ASP A 230 -5.64 19.56 10.06
N THR A 231 -4.33 19.35 10.11
CA THR A 231 -3.52 19.44 11.34
C THR A 231 -3.49 20.85 11.94
N ARG A 232 -3.91 21.86 11.17
CA ARG A 232 -3.97 23.26 11.62
C ARG A 232 -5.29 23.58 12.31
N VAL A 233 -6.32 22.75 12.12
CA VAL A 233 -7.65 22.95 12.70
C VAL A 233 -7.65 22.36 14.12
N HIS A 234 -7.45 23.23 15.10
CA HIS A 234 -7.50 22.85 16.51
C HIS A 234 -8.97 22.86 16.97
N GLY A 235 -9.71 21.81 16.63
CA GLY A 235 -11.06 21.59 17.18
C GLY A 235 -10.95 21.01 18.59
N ARG A 236 -11.27 21.78 19.63
CA ARG A 236 -11.37 21.25 21.00
C ARG A 236 -12.57 20.32 21.09
N SER A 237 -12.35 19.00 21.15
CA SER A 237 -13.39 18.07 21.61
C SER A 237 -13.05 17.52 22.99
N ALA A 238 -14.01 17.65 23.92
CA ALA A 238 -13.93 17.12 25.26
C ALA A 238 -14.05 15.58 25.25
N SER A 239 -12.96 14.88 24.98
CA SER A 239 -12.88 13.46 25.34
C SER A 239 -12.68 13.31 26.85
N PRO A 240 -13.27 12.29 27.52
CA PRO A 240 -12.94 11.99 28.91
C PRO A 240 -11.47 11.54 28.95
N GLY A 241 -10.58 12.40 29.45
CA GLY A 241 -9.13 12.11 29.49
C GLY A 241 -8.19 13.30 29.26
N GLY A 242 -8.70 14.50 28.98
CA GLY A 242 -7.92 15.76 29.16
C GLY A 242 -6.85 16.09 28.11
N ALA A 243 -6.74 15.32 27.01
CA ALA A 243 -5.87 15.67 25.87
C ALA A 243 -6.66 16.34 24.73
N ASP A 244 -6.03 17.27 24.01
CA ASP A 244 -6.62 17.98 22.87
C ASP A 244 -6.80 16.98 21.70
N VAL A 245 -8.05 16.57 21.44
CA VAL A 245 -8.41 15.62 20.38
C VAL A 245 -9.12 16.36 19.26
N GLN A 246 -8.57 16.24 18.05
CA GLN A 246 -9.13 16.85 16.85
C GLN A 246 -10.10 15.88 16.16
N ASN A 247 -11.28 16.39 15.79
CA ASN A 247 -12.24 15.65 14.97
C ASN A 247 -11.96 15.85 13.49
N GLU A 248 -12.48 14.94 12.67
CA GLU A 248 -12.44 15.06 11.21
C GLU A 248 -13.11 16.35 10.70
N VAL A 249 -12.52 16.91 9.64
CA VAL A 249 -13.04 18.08 8.94
C VAL A 249 -14.09 17.68 7.90
N LEU A 250 -13.95 16.47 7.34
CA LEU A 250 -14.86 15.95 6.32
C LEU A 250 -14.92 14.43 6.39
N PHE A 251 -16.09 13.85 6.12
CA PHE A 251 -16.29 12.43 5.93
C PHE A 251 -16.93 12.16 4.55
N ALA A 252 -16.47 11.12 3.87
CA ALA A 252 -16.99 10.66 2.59
C ALA A 252 -17.23 9.15 2.62
N ALA A 253 -18.48 8.71 2.49
CA ALA A 253 -18.81 7.30 2.35
C ALA A 253 -18.47 6.80 0.95
N THR A 254 -17.50 5.89 0.81
CA THR A 254 -17.03 5.40 -0.49
C THR A 254 -17.55 4.01 -0.84
N HIS A 255 -17.91 3.22 0.17
CA HIS A 255 -18.45 1.86 0.04
C HIS A 255 -19.92 1.83 0.43
N ALA A 256 -20.68 0.96 -0.24
CA ALA A 256 -22.12 0.83 0.03
C ALA A 256 -22.38 0.09 1.36
N SER A 257 -21.46 -0.80 1.74
CA SER A 257 -21.51 -1.56 2.97
C SER A 257 -20.09 -1.99 3.37
N GLY A 258 -19.96 -2.47 4.60
CA GLY A 258 -18.69 -2.99 5.10
C GLY A 258 -17.67 -1.90 5.43
N GLU A 259 -16.47 -2.32 5.79
CA GLU A 259 -15.37 -1.44 6.16
C GLU A 259 -14.47 -1.09 4.97
N CYS A 260 -14.05 0.16 4.90
CA CYS A 260 -12.96 0.66 4.07
C CYS A 260 -11.64 0.28 4.74
N LEU A 261 -10.79 -0.47 4.03
CA LEU A 261 -9.57 -1.08 4.57
C LEU A 261 -8.30 -0.36 4.16
N ASP A 262 -8.29 0.25 2.97
CA ASP A 262 -7.14 0.99 2.48
C ASP A 262 -7.53 2.12 1.52
N LEU A 263 -6.63 3.07 1.35
CA LEU A 263 -6.76 4.18 0.42
C LEU A 263 -5.45 4.43 -0.32
N ALA A 264 -5.52 5.03 -1.51
CA ALA A 264 -4.38 5.50 -2.27
C ALA A 264 -4.70 6.83 -2.95
N TRP A 265 -3.82 7.82 -2.80
CA TRP A 265 -3.96 9.11 -3.47
C TRP A 265 -3.63 9.00 -4.95
N ALA A 266 -4.29 9.81 -5.77
CA ALA A 266 -3.87 10.00 -7.14
C ALA A 266 -2.42 10.56 -7.18
N PRO A 267 -1.59 10.08 -8.11
CA PRO A 267 -0.20 10.51 -8.26
C PRO A 267 -0.08 12.04 -8.41
N PRO A 268 0.82 12.72 -7.66
CA PRO A 268 0.94 14.17 -7.71
C PRO A 268 1.26 14.73 -9.11
N ALA A 269 1.97 13.95 -9.94
CA ALA A 269 2.32 14.32 -11.31
C ALA A 269 1.12 14.60 -12.22
N LYS A 270 -0.08 14.10 -11.86
CA LYS A 270 -1.31 14.34 -12.62
C LYS A 270 -2.02 15.64 -12.25
N GLY A 271 -1.61 16.31 -11.18
CA GLY A 271 -2.29 17.53 -10.72
C GLY A 271 -3.73 17.28 -10.26
N LEU A 272 -4.02 16.09 -9.73
CA LEU A 272 -5.32 15.70 -9.17
C LEU A 272 -5.25 15.60 -7.63
N PRO A 273 -5.06 16.72 -6.91
CA PRO A 273 -4.77 16.70 -5.47
C PRO A 273 -5.93 16.21 -4.59
N THR A 274 -7.13 16.11 -5.17
CA THR A 274 -8.36 15.74 -4.46
C THR A 274 -8.89 14.34 -4.81
N VAL A 275 -8.20 13.62 -5.69
CA VAL A 275 -8.64 12.31 -6.16
C VAL A 275 -7.92 11.20 -5.38
N CYS A 276 -8.68 10.19 -4.97
CA CYS A 276 -8.13 8.99 -4.36
C CYS A 276 -8.94 7.75 -4.73
N CYS A 277 -8.33 6.59 -4.55
CA CYS A 277 -8.98 5.28 -4.65
C CYS A 277 -9.07 4.67 -3.25
N THR A 278 -10.16 3.98 -2.98
CA THR A 278 -10.45 3.30 -1.70
C THR A 278 -10.82 1.86 -1.96
N ALA A 279 -10.47 0.99 -1.02
CA ALA A 279 -10.68 -0.45 -1.09
C ALA A 279 -11.36 -0.95 0.17
N GLY A 280 -12.33 -1.86 0.03
CA GLY A 280 -13.16 -2.27 1.14
C GLY A 280 -13.45 -3.77 1.23
N THR A 281 -14.14 -4.12 2.32
CA THR A 281 -14.65 -5.47 2.58
C THR A 281 -15.78 -5.89 1.63
N ASP A 282 -16.41 -4.94 0.95
CA ASP A 282 -17.42 -5.18 -0.09
C ASP A 282 -16.84 -5.71 -1.42
N ALA A 283 -15.53 -6.00 -1.45
CA ALA A 283 -14.79 -6.48 -2.63
C ALA A 283 -14.75 -5.48 -3.79
N THR A 284 -14.98 -4.19 -3.52
CA THR A 284 -14.96 -3.14 -4.53
C THR A 284 -13.84 -2.12 -4.32
N LEU A 285 -13.41 -1.52 -5.42
CA LEU A 285 -12.60 -0.30 -5.40
C LEU A 285 -13.48 0.89 -5.74
N SER A 286 -13.40 1.96 -4.98
CA SER A 286 -14.12 3.21 -5.28
C SER A 286 -13.11 4.32 -5.57
N ILE A 287 -13.15 4.86 -6.79
CA ILE A 287 -12.43 6.09 -7.14
C ILE A 287 -13.33 7.25 -6.77
N MET A 288 -12.82 8.17 -5.98
CA MET A 288 -13.55 9.34 -5.53
C MET A 288 -12.74 10.62 -5.68
N ASP A 289 -13.44 11.73 -5.71
CA ASP A 289 -12.87 13.06 -5.68
C ASP A 289 -13.57 13.87 -4.59
N TRP A 290 -12.83 14.18 -3.53
CA TRP A 290 -13.42 14.79 -2.34
C TRP A 290 -13.84 16.25 -2.57
N LYS A 291 -13.42 16.89 -3.67
CA LYS A 291 -13.92 18.24 -4.04
C LYS A 291 -15.44 18.25 -4.19
N TYR A 292 -16.04 17.15 -4.65
CA TYR A 292 -17.49 17.02 -4.76
C TYR A 292 -18.15 16.92 -3.39
N VAL A 293 -17.50 16.28 -2.43
CA VAL A 293 -18.00 16.18 -1.04
C VAL A 293 -17.96 17.56 -0.37
N SER A 294 -16.85 18.29 -0.50
CA SER A 294 -16.73 19.65 0.04
C SER A 294 -17.73 20.64 -0.58
N ALA A 295 -18.13 20.41 -1.83
CA ALA A 295 -19.16 21.21 -2.50
C ALA A 295 -20.60 20.79 -2.14
N GLY A 296 -20.80 19.76 -1.31
CA GLY A 296 -22.12 19.24 -0.96
C GLY A 296 -22.79 18.41 -2.06
N ASN A 297 -22.04 17.99 -3.09
CA ASN A 297 -22.55 17.28 -4.27
C ASN A 297 -22.66 15.76 -4.07
N GLY A 298 -22.78 15.28 -2.83
CA GLY A 298 -22.89 13.86 -2.48
C GLY A 298 -21.55 13.23 -2.03
N PRO A 299 -21.42 11.89 -2.07
CA PRO A 299 -20.29 11.16 -1.47
C PRO A 299 -18.97 11.31 -2.24
N GLY A 300 -18.98 11.99 -3.39
CA GLY A 300 -17.79 12.24 -4.21
C GLY A 300 -17.22 11.01 -4.93
N VAL A 301 -17.89 9.85 -4.84
CA VAL A 301 -17.54 8.65 -5.61
C VAL A 301 -17.80 8.91 -7.10
N VAL A 302 -16.75 8.83 -7.90
CA VAL A 302 -16.77 9.04 -9.35
C VAL A 302 -17.09 7.73 -10.07
N THR A 303 -16.44 6.64 -9.65
CA THR A 303 -16.66 5.32 -10.24
C THR A 303 -16.32 4.21 -9.25
N ARG A 304 -16.87 3.02 -9.49
CA ARG A 304 -16.62 1.82 -8.70
C ARG A 304 -16.19 0.68 -9.61
N LEU A 305 -15.12 -0.01 -9.22
CA LEU A 305 -14.53 -1.13 -9.93
C LEU A 305 -14.88 -2.43 -9.22
N PHE A 306 -15.25 -3.43 -10.02
CA PHE A 306 -15.65 -4.75 -9.58
C PHE A 306 -14.75 -5.79 -10.25
N GLY A 307 -14.31 -6.79 -9.50
CA GLY A 307 -13.51 -7.89 -10.05
C GLY A 307 -12.97 -8.85 -9.00
N HIS A 308 -12.66 -8.35 -7.80
CA HIS A 308 -12.34 -9.22 -6.68
C HIS A 308 -13.57 -9.96 -6.15
N SER A 309 -13.34 -11.14 -5.60
CA SER A 309 -14.40 -11.99 -5.02
C SER A 309 -14.46 -11.93 -3.49
N ARG A 310 -13.47 -11.28 -2.87
CA ARG A 310 -13.36 -11.07 -1.42
C ARG A 310 -12.83 -9.68 -1.12
N ALA A 311 -12.86 -9.33 0.17
CA ALA A 311 -12.36 -8.07 0.71
C ALA A 311 -10.99 -7.69 0.15
N ILE A 312 -10.86 -6.44 -0.27
CA ILE A 312 -9.62 -5.90 -0.83
C ILE A 312 -8.82 -5.28 0.32
N LYS A 313 -7.63 -5.82 0.60
CA LYS A 313 -6.82 -5.45 1.75
C LYS A 313 -5.88 -4.28 1.48
N ARG A 314 -5.37 -4.16 0.25
CA ARG A 314 -4.44 -3.11 -0.14
C ARG A 314 -4.83 -2.50 -1.47
N VAL A 315 -4.60 -1.20 -1.60
CA VAL A 315 -4.69 -0.49 -2.88
C VAL A 315 -3.51 0.45 -3.04
N VAL A 316 -2.95 0.51 -4.24
CA VAL A 316 -1.90 1.46 -4.61
C VAL A 316 -2.28 2.13 -5.91
N TRP A 317 -1.96 3.41 -6.04
CA TRP A 317 -2.15 4.14 -7.29
C TRP A 317 -0.80 4.61 -7.78
N TRP A 318 -0.44 4.14 -8.96
CA TRP A 318 0.79 4.48 -9.64
C TRP A 318 0.51 5.20 -10.95
N GLY A 319 1.10 6.37 -11.10
CA GLY A 319 0.99 7.19 -12.30
C GLY A 319 2.39 7.50 -12.79
N PRO A 320 2.81 6.94 -13.93
CA PRO A 320 4.09 7.29 -14.53
C PRO A 320 4.15 8.79 -14.87
N THR A 321 5.29 9.42 -14.64
CA THR A 321 5.58 10.82 -15.01
C THR A 321 5.78 11.02 -16.51
N ALA A 322 5.88 9.94 -17.28
CA ALA A 322 6.08 9.99 -18.72
C ALA A 322 4.81 10.47 -19.45
N PRO A 323 4.93 11.42 -20.40
CA PRO A 323 3.80 11.85 -21.23
C PRO A 323 3.14 10.66 -21.94
N GLY A 324 1.81 10.55 -21.83
CA GLY A 324 1.02 9.50 -22.51
C GLY A 324 1.00 8.14 -21.80
N ALA A 325 1.65 8.00 -20.64
CA ALA A 325 1.63 6.76 -19.89
C ALA A 325 0.37 6.65 -19.03
N THR A 326 -0.22 5.44 -19.03
CA THR A 326 -1.51 5.15 -18.42
C THR A 326 -1.42 5.08 -16.90
N ASP A 327 -2.38 5.67 -16.20
CA ASP A 327 -2.50 5.49 -14.75
C ASP A 327 -2.94 4.08 -14.41
N LEU A 328 -2.24 3.49 -13.44
CA LEU A 328 -2.52 2.16 -12.95
C LEU A 328 -2.92 2.19 -11.48
N ILE A 329 -3.93 1.40 -11.15
CA ILE A 329 -4.26 1.05 -9.77
C ILE A 329 -3.90 -0.42 -9.58
N GLY A 330 -3.23 -0.76 -8.49
CA GLY A 330 -3.01 -2.13 -8.06
C GLY A 330 -3.85 -2.43 -6.84
N SER A 331 -4.47 -3.60 -6.77
CA SER A 331 -5.23 -4.05 -5.61
C SER A 331 -4.88 -5.48 -5.22
N ALA A 332 -4.78 -5.75 -3.91
CA ALA A 332 -4.55 -7.09 -3.36
C ALA A 332 -5.72 -7.51 -2.46
N SER A 333 -6.22 -8.73 -2.63
CA SER A 333 -7.44 -9.21 -1.97
C SER A 333 -7.24 -10.55 -1.25
N TYR A 334 -8.12 -10.80 -0.28
CA TYR A 334 -8.23 -12.08 0.43
C TYR A 334 -8.72 -13.24 -0.44
N ASP A 335 -9.02 -13.00 -1.72
CA ASP A 335 -9.19 -14.05 -2.73
C ASP A 335 -7.86 -14.61 -3.27
N ALA A 336 -6.74 -14.19 -2.68
CA ALA A 336 -5.39 -14.57 -3.06
C ALA A 336 -5.01 -14.12 -4.48
N THR A 337 -5.55 -12.97 -4.92
CA THR A 337 -5.20 -12.35 -6.20
C THR A 337 -4.75 -10.91 -6.04
N VAL A 338 -3.91 -10.49 -6.98
CA VAL A 338 -3.55 -9.09 -7.22
C VAL A 338 -4.06 -8.69 -8.61
N THR A 339 -4.79 -7.59 -8.68
CA THR A 339 -5.36 -7.07 -9.94
C THR A 339 -4.78 -5.70 -10.26
N ILE A 340 -4.46 -5.48 -11.55
CA ILE A 340 -4.04 -4.19 -12.08
C ILE A 340 -5.18 -3.59 -12.91
N TRP A 341 -5.50 -2.33 -12.67
CA TRP A 341 -6.58 -1.59 -13.29
C TRP A 341 -6.01 -0.39 -14.04
N ASP A 342 -6.46 -0.19 -15.28
CA ASP A 342 -6.18 1.02 -16.05
C ASP A 342 -7.11 2.14 -15.58
N ALA A 343 -6.61 3.05 -14.75
CA ALA A 343 -7.39 4.11 -14.13
C ALA A 343 -7.87 5.16 -15.15
N ASP A 344 -7.10 5.44 -16.20
CA ASP A 344 -7.50 6.38 -17.26
C ASP A 344 -8.76 5.88 -17.97
N ARG A 345 -8.83 4.58 -18.26
CA ARG A 345 -10.05 3.97 -18.81
C ARG A 345 -11.23 4.03 -17.85
N GLN A 346 -11.00 4.01 -16.53
CA GLN A 346 -12.10 4.07 -15.56
C GLN A 346 -12.58 5.49 -15.28
N ILE A 347 -11.69 6.48 -15.33
CA ILE A 347 -12.02 7.89 -15.15
C ILE A 347 -12.75 8.44 -16.39
N VAL A 348 -12.42 7.94 -17.59
CA VAL A 348 -13.04 8.37 -18.86
C VAL A 348 -14.36 7.63 -19.17
N ARG A 349 -14.61 6.44 -18.62
CA ARG A 349 -15.81 5.62 -18.90
C ARG A 349 -17.05 5.96 -18.03
N SER A 350 -17.44 7.23 -17.97
CA SER A 350 -18.84 7.58 -17.65
C SER A 350 -19.80 7.28 -18.83
N SER A 351 -19.32 6.64 -19.90
CA SER A 351 -20.12 6.23 -21.05
C SER A 351 -19.60 4.91 -21.66
N GLY A 352 -20.21 3.78 -21.28
CA GLY A 352 -20.31 2.59 -22.14
C GLY A 352 -19.26 1.46 -21.99
N ALA A 353 -19.79 0.30 -21.59
CA ALA A 353 -19.40 -1.09 -21.93
C ALA A 353 -18.09 -1.73 -21.41
N PHE A 354 -18.34 -2.80 -20.62
CA PHE A 354 -17.64 -4.06 -20.28
C PHE A 354 -16.13 -4.31 -20.48
N LEU A 355 -15.70 -5.23 -19.63
CA LEU A 355 -14.38 -5.84 -19.36
C LEU A 355 -13.47 -6.07 -20.57
N LEU A 356 -12.16 -5.93 -20.31
CA LEU A 356 -11.12 -6.81 -20.83
C LEU A 356 -10.01 -6.90 -19.77
N CYS A 357 -10.00 -8.00 -19.02
CA CYS A 357 -8.83 -8.44 -18.27
C CYS A 357 -7.90 -9.07 -19.30
N LEU A 358 -6.78 -8.42 -19.63
CA LEU A 358 -5.77 -8.96 -20.53
C LEU A 358 -4.42 -8.98 -19.80
N PRO A 359 -3.76 -10.14 -19.73
CA PRO A 359 -2.39 -10.21 -19.23
C PRO A 359 -1.48 -9.75 -20.38
N PHE A 360 -0.86 -8.58 -20.25
CA PHE A 360 0.21 -8.18 -21.15
C PHE A 360 1.49 -7.84 -20.39
N PHE A 361 2.53 -8.58 -20.76
CA PHE A 361 3.94 -8.36 -20.45
C PHE A 361 4.40 -7.04 -21.07
N LEU A 362 4.94 -6.13 -20.27
CA LEU A 362 5.96 -5.18 -20.70
C LEU A 362 6.84 -4.73 -19.53
N SER A 363 8.09 -4.45 -19.91
CA SER A 363 9.32 -4.28 -19.14
C SER A 363 9.29 -3.30 -17.96
N LEU A 364 9.56 -3.84 -16.75
CA LEU A 364 10.19 -3.27 -15.52
C LEU A 364 9.73 -1.88 -14.97
N PRO A 365 9.80 -1.62 -13.64
CA PRO A 365 10.40 -2.44 -12.58
C PRO A 365 9.38 -3.02 -11.57
N LEU A 366 9.73 -4.21 -11.10
CA LEU A 366 9.39 -4.86 -9.82
C LEU A 366 8.09 -4.46 -9.09
N LEU A 367 6.97 -5.04 -9.50
CA LEU A 367 5.83 -5.23 -8.61
C LEU A 367 6.08 -6.53 -7.82
N VAL A 368 6.60 -6.43 -6.59
CA VAL A 368 6.67 -7.58 -5.69
C VAL A 368 5.28 -7.82 -5.12
N ALA A 369 4.50 -8.63 -5.83
CA ALA A 369 3.31 -9.27 -5.30
C ALA A 369 3.69 -10.68 -4.85
N LEU A 370 3.47 -10.99 -3.57
CA LEU A 370 3.42 -12.36 -3.06
C LEU A 370 2.03 -12.63 -2.51
#